data_AF-A0A239DEG5-F1
#
_entry.id   AF-A0A239DEG5-F1
#
_cell.length_a   1.000
_cell.length_b   1.000
_cell.length_c   1.000
_cell.angle_alpha   90.00
_cell.angle_beta   90.00
_cell.angle_gamma   90.00
#
_symmetry.space_group_name_H-M   'P 1'
#
loop_
_entity.id
_entity.type
_entity.pdbx_description
1 polymer ?
#
loop_
_entity_poly.entity_id
_entity_poly.type
_entity_poly.pdbx_seq_one_letter_code
_entity_poly.pdbx_strand_id
1 'polypeptide(L)'
;MTPETRKKSSPPYLASLLPAMIVLSASAGLSQQVTYPLVDTMQDTCFDLTGASIACPSEGEPLFGQDAQHPRLPASYTDKGDGTVLDTNTGLLWQKTPQTDRLQYADALAYCDALDLAGRSDWRVPSIKELYALADFRGELLKPEDGTPTPYIDTEMFDFEYPDGQMIFAGQYWSSTLYVKGPVMNGRNQGAFGFNFADGHIKSYGTGLDFYTGAEAASSGLANGPADGKAPGNYVRCVAGEENVYGVNAFVDNGDGTVTDDATGRMWQQDDDGTRREWAEALAYCEALELAGHDDWYLPNSKELQSIVDYNRTGFPAIDTSVFGITQESETLDYWTSTTFGDIKSHANVIAFGKALSKAGDQTDYTDWHGAGAQRSSIKTLNGQELSEEDLCSVNACDVDRPDNLVRCVR
;
A
#
# COMPACT_ATOMS: atom_id res chain seq x y z
N MET A 1 -28.87 -90.85 -48.37
CA MET A 1 -28.55 -90.60 -49.79
C MET A 1 -27.50 -89.49 -49.84
N THR A 2 -26.41 -89.78 -50.54
CA THR A 2 -25.27 -88.94 -50.99
C THR A 2 -25.62 -87.52 -51.46
N PRO A 3 -24.65 -86.60 -51.72
CA PRO A 3 -23.23 -86.55 -51.33
C PRO A 3 -22.68 -85.15 -50.92
N GLU A 4 -21.41 -85.19 -50.51
CA GLU A 4 -20.34 -84.19 -50.43
C GLU A 4 -20.46 -82.88 -51.24
N THR A 5 -19.93 -81.79 -50.66
CA THR A 5 -18.92 -80.96 -51.35
C THR A 5 -17.90 -80.36 -50.38
N ARG A 6 -16.63 -80.65 -50.65
CA ARG A 6 -15.41 -80.01 -50.10
C ARG A 6 -15.31 -78.56 -50.60
N LYS A 7 -14.80 -77.62 -49.78
CA LYS A 7 -13.77 -76.65 -50.23
C LYS A 7 -13.12 -75.82 -49.10
N LYS A 8 -11.79 -75.90 -49.12
CA LYS A 8 -10.75 -74.89 -48.84
C LYS A 8 -10.57 -74.35 -47.40
N SER A 9 -9.47 -74.79 -46.81
CA SER A 9 -8.76 -74.22 -45.66
C SER A 9 -8.07 -72.90 -46.01
N SER A 10 -8.23 -71.90 -45.15
CA SER A 10 -7.45 -70.65 -45.10
C SER A 10 -6.50 -70.71 -43.89
N PRO A 11 -5.30 -70.07 -43.94
CA PRO A 11 -4.29 -70.18 -42.91
C PRO A 11 -4.61 -69.31 -41.67
N PRO A 12 -4.02 -69.60 -40.50
CA PRO A 12 -4.21 -68.79 -39.30
C PRO A 12 -3.41 -67.48 -39.38
N TYR A 13 -4.10 -66.35 -39.25
CA TYR A 13 -3.48 -65.05 -39.02
C TYR A 13 -3.02 -64.97 -37.55
N LEU A 14 -1.72 -64.91 -37.31
CA LEU A 14 -1.15 -64.42 -36.06
C LEU A 14 -1.37 -62.90 -35.99
N ALA A 15 -2.20 -62.44 -35.05
CA ALA A 15 -2.29 -61.03 -34.71
C ALA A 15 -1.10 -60.66 -33.79
N SER A 16 -0.16 -59.87 -34.29
CA SER A 16 0.90 -59.29 -33.47
C SER A 16 0.34 -58.17 -32.60
N LEU A 17 0.36 -58.35 -31.29
CA LEU A 17 0.13 -57.28 -30.31
C LEU A 17 1.37 -56.39 -30.25
N LEU A 18 1.28 -55.19 -30.82
CA LEU A 18 2.22 -54.09 -30.57
C LEU A 18 1.85 -53.44 -29.22
N PRO A 19 2.80 -53.25 -28.28
CA PRO A 19 2.54 -52.50 -27.08
C PRO A 19 2.44 -51.01 -27.42
N ALA A 20 1.29 -50.40 -27.15
CA ALA A 20 1.12 -48.96 -27.22
C ALA A 20 1.96 -48.31 -26.11
N MET A 21 3.08 -47.67 -26.48
CA MET A 21 3.76 -46.73 -25.59
C MET A 21 2.85 -45.52 -25.39
N ILE A 22 2.27 -45.40 -24.19
CA ILE A 22 1.65 -44.18 -23.71
C ILE A 22 2.80 -43.23 -23.36
N VAL A 23 3.04 -42.24 -24.20
CA VAL A 23 3.88 -41.10 -23.86
C VAL A 23 3.04 -40.22 -22.93
N LEU A 24 3.29 -40.29 -21.62
CA LEU A 24 2.81 -39.25 -20.70
C LEU A 24 3.56 -37.96 -21.03
N SER A 25 2.90 -37.04 -21.73
CA SER A 25 3.33 -35.65 -21.78
C SER A 25 3.12 -35.05 -20.40
N ALA A 26 4.19 -34.92 -19.62
CA ALA A 26 4.19 -34.05 -18.45
C ALA A 26 4.09 -32.62 -18.97
N SER A 27 2.91 -32.02 -18.89
CA SER A 27 2.75 -30.58 -19.00
C SER A 27 3.47 -29.97 -17.81
N ALA A 28 4.73 -29.57 -17.98
CA ALA A 28 5.34 -28.60 -17.09
C ALA A 28 4.52 -27.32 -17.27
N GLY A 29 3.53 -27.10 -16.40
CA GLY A 29 2.95 -25.79 -16.25
C GLY A 29 4.08 -24.85 -15.92
N LEU A 30 4.36 -23.89 -16.80
CA LEU A 30 5.15 -22.73 -16.43
C LEU A 30 4.39 -22.07 -15.28
N SER A 31 4.84 -22.28 -14.05
CA SER A 31 4.42 -21.45 -12.92
C SER A 31 4.78 -20.03 -13.33
N GLN A 32 3.78 -19.21 -13.61
CA GLN A 32 4.00 -17.78 -13.81
C GLN A 32 4.59 -17.27 -12.50
N GLN A 33 5.82 -16.77 -12.55
CA GLN A 33 6.46 -16.19 -11.37
C GLN A 33 5.62 -14.97 -10.97
N VAL A 34 5.02 -15.01 -9.77
CA VAL A 34 4.33 -13.85 -9.20
C VAL A 34 5.41 -12.81 -8.92
N THR A 35 5.27 -11.61 -9.46
CA THR A 35 6.23 -10.52 -9.25
C THR A 35 5.53 -9.30 -8.67
N TYR A 36 6.07 -8.76 -7.60
CA TYR A 36 5.65 -7.53 -6.95
C TYR A 36 6.86 -6.61 -6.80
N PRO A 37 7.32 -5.95 -7.88
CA PRO A 37 8.47 -5.06 -7.82
C PRO A 37 8.15 -3.84 -6.94
N LEU A 38 8.93 -3.65 -5.88
CA LEU A 38 8.80 -2.49 -5.00
C LEU A 38 9.60 -1.32 -5.54
N VAL A 39 8.89 -0.35 -6.11
CA VAL A 39 9.46 0.95 -6.50
C VAL A 39 9.85 1.71 -5.24
N ASP A 40 10.97 2.43 -5.30
CA ASP A 40 11.49 3.22 -4.19
C ASP A 40 10.56 4.39 -3.83
N THR A 41 10.73 4.94 -2.63
CA THR A 41 10.03 6.16 -2.18
C THR A 41 10.56 7.41 -2.87
N MET A 42 11.73 7.31 -3.52
CA MET A 42 12.48 8.40 -4.15
C MET A 42 13.08 9.41 -3.17
N GLN A 43 12.96 9.20 -1.86
CA GLN A 43 13.55 10.11 -0.87
C GLN A 43 15.09 10.06 -0.96
N ASP A 44 15.71 11.22 -1.16
CA ASP A 44 17.14 11.34 -1.47
C ASP A 44 17.91 12.22 -0.47
N THR A 45 17.24 12.68 0.58
CA THR A 45 17.77 13.59 1.60
C THR A 45 17.61 12.98 2.99
N CYS A 46 18.67 13.06 3.80
CA CYS A 46 18.60 12.71 5.22
C CYS A 46 18.25 13.93 6.08
N PHE A 47 17.54 13.67 7.18
CA PHE A 47 17.09 14.70 8.10
C PHE A 47 17.49 14.37 9.53
N ASP A 48 17.77 15.39 10.33
CA ASP A 48 17.88 15.21 11.77
C ASP A 48 16.50 15.04 12.43
N LEU A 49 16.49 14.86 13.75
CA LEU A 49 15.27 14.67 14.53
C LEU A 49 14.37 15.92 14.58
N THR A 50 14.91 17.11 14.28
CA THR A 50 14.17 18.38 14.21
C THR A 50 13.65 18.68 12.82
N GLY A 51 14.02 17.87 11.83
CA GLY A 51 13.63 18.03 10.43
C GLY A 51 14.57 18.89 9.60
N ALA A 52 15.72 19.29 10.13
CA ALA A 52 16.74 19.96 9.33
C ALA A 52 17.43 18.95 8.40
N SER A 53 17.63 19.33 7.13
CA SER A 53 18.42 18.54 6.20
C SER A 53 19.87 18.44 6.67
N ILE A 54 20.42 17.23 6.64
CA ILE A 54 21.80 16.93 7.03
C ILE A 54 22.49 16.16 5.90
N ALA A 55 23.82 16.14 5.94
CA ALA A 55 24.55 15.12 5.20
C ALA A 55 24.15 13.75 5.77
N CYS A 56 23.87 12.78 4.90
CA CYS A 56 23.54 11.43 5.34
C CYS A 56 24.68 10.87 6.21
N PRO A 57 24.40 10.40 7.43
CA PRO A 57 25.42 9.88 8.33
C PRO A 57 26.17 8.69 7.72
N SER A 58 27.41 8.45 8.13
CA SER A 58 28.15 7.24 7.75
C SER A 58 27.72 6.03 8.59
N GLU A 59 28.02 4.82 8.13
CA GLU A 59 27.76 3.60 8.90
C GLU A 59 28.36 3.69 10.32
N GLY A 60 27.56 3.35 11.33
CA GLY A 60 27.93 3.46 12.74
C GLY A 60 27.78 4.86 13.37
N GLU A 61 27.44 5.89 12.59
CA GLU A 61 27.08 7.21 13.12
C GLU A 61 25.60 7.25 13.54
N PRO A 62 25.22 8.12 14.51
CA PRO A 62 23.82 8.32 14.87
C PRO A 62 22.97 8.69 13.65
N LEU A 63 21.75 8.14 13.59
CA LEU A 63 20.79 8.33 12.50
C LEU A 63 21.22 7.76 11.14
N PHE A 64 22.23 6.88 11.08
CA PHE A 64 22.45 6.02 9.92
C PHE A 64 21.26 5.08 9.71
N GLY A 65 20.97 4.72 8.46
CA GLY A 65 19.88 3.80 8.08
C GLY A 65 18.60 4.50 7.55
N GLN A 66 18.64 5.81 7.29
CA GLN A 66 17.48 6.52 6.74
C GLN A 66 17.19 6.08 5.30
N ASP A 67 15.96 6.33 4.82
CA ASP A 67 15.50 5.89 3.49
C ASP A 67 16.46 6.29 2.35
N ALA A 68 16.93 7.53 2.38
CA ALA A 68 17.88 8.08 1.39
C ALA A 68 19.24 7.36 1.32
N GLN A 69 19.56 6.52 2.31
CA GLN A 69 20.79 5.75 2.38
C GLN A 69 20.65 4.35 1.79
N HIS A 70 19.41 3.93 1.50
CA HIS A 70 19.09 2.64 0.88
C HIS A 70 18.34 2.83 -0.44
N PRO A 71 18.92 3.54 -1.43
CA PRO A 71 18.25 3.74 -2.71
C PRO A 71 17.98 2.40 -3.39
N ARG A 72 16.72 2.20 -3.79
CA ARG A 72 16.21 0.96 -4.38
C ARG A 72 15.87 1.17 -5.85
N LEU A 73 14.89 0.44 -6.37
CA LEU A 73 14.43 0.52 -7.75
C LEU A 73 13.75 1.89 -7.98
N PRO A 74 14.39 2.85 -8.67
CA PRO A 74 13.77 4.15 -8.87
C PRO A 74 12.52 4.02 -9.74
N ALA A 75 11.56 4.91 -9.53
CA ALA A 75 10.38 5.00 -10.38
C ALA A 75 10.79 5.22 -11.85
N SER A 76 10.08 4.55 -12.77
CA SER A 76 10.41 4.63 -14.19
C SER A 76 9.16 4.56 -15.05
N TYR A 77 8.90 5.64 -15.77
CA TYR A 77 7.68 5.84 -16.53
C TYR A 77 7.97 6.12 -18.01
N THR A 78 7.00 5.79 -18.87
CA THR A 78 7.00 6.15 -20.29
C THR A 78 5.64 6.71 -20.67
N ASP A 79 5.59 8.02 -20.97
CA ASP A 79 4.45 8.63 -21.64
C ASP A 79 4.28 8.03 -23.04
N LYS A 80 3.09 7.48 -23.31
CA LYS A 80 2.76 6.87 -24.60
C LYS A 80 2.28 7.88 -25.64
N GLY A 81 2.03 9.13 -25.24
CA GLY A 81 1.57 10.20 -26.13
C GLY A 81 0.12 10.08 -26.57
N ASP A 82 -0.64 9.16 -25.97
CA ASP A 82 -2.06 8.89 -26.24
C ASP A 82 -2.96 9.15 -25.02
N GLY A 83 -2.44 9.86 -24.02
CA GLY A 83 -3.10 10.11 -22.74
C GLY A 83 -2.82 9.03 -21.68
N THR A 84 -1.91 8.09 -21.94
CA THR A 84 -1.52 7.04 -20.99
C THR A 84 -0.03 7.09 -20.62
N VAL A 85 0.28 6.64 -19.41
CA VAL A 85 1.64 6.49 -18.88
C VAL A 85 1.87 5.03 -18.52
N LEU A 86 2.90 4.41 -19.08
CA LEU A 86 3.33 3.08 -18.67
C LEU A 86 4.33 3.20 -17.52
N ASP A 87 4.01 2.60 -16.38
CA ASP A 87 5.01 2.29 -15.36
C ASP A 87 5.81 1.08 -15.85
N THR A 88 7.09 1.30 -16.13
CA THR A 88 7.98 0.30 -16.72
C THR A 88 8.55 -0.68 -15.71
N ASN A 89 8.43 -0.38 -14.40
CA ASN A 89 8.79 -1.30 -13.33
C ASN A 89 7.65 -2.27 -13.04
N THR A 90 6.43 -1.76 -12.88
CA THR A 90 5.25 -2.57 -12.50
C THR A 90 4.53 -3.16 -13.71
N GLY A 91 4.73 -2.60 -14.90
CA GLY A 91 4.01 -2.95 -16.13
C GLY A 91 2.60 -2.39 -16.20
N LEU A 92 2.17 -1.63 -15.19
CA LEU A 92 0.84 -1.03 -15.13
C LEU A 92 0.72 0.16 -16.10
N LEU A 93 -0.39 0.21 -16.83
CA LEU A 93 -0.71 1.32 -17.72
C LEU A 93 -1.74 2.23 -17.06
N TRP A 94 -1.39 3.49 -16.92
CA TRP A 94 -2.14 4.48 -16.16
C TRP A 94 -2.74 5.55 -17.05
N GLN A 95 -3.89 6.07 -16.64
CA GLN A 95 -4.44 7.31 -17.15
C GLN A 95 -3.51 8.48 -16.77
N LYS A 96 -3.07 9.28 -17.74
CA LYS A 96 -2.16 10.43 -17.51
C LYS A 96 -2.82 11.63 -16.85
N THR A 97 -4.00 12.02 -17.32
CA THR A 97 -4.80 13.11 -16.74
C THR A 97 -5.96 12.49 -15.98
N PRO A 98 -6.04 12.66 -14.65
CA PRO A 98 -7.09 12.04 -13.86
C PRO A 98 -8.44 12.72 -14.11
N GLN A 99 -9.51 12.15 -13.53
CA GLN A 99 -10.77 12.88 -13.48
C GLN A 99 -10.62 14.13 -12.59
N THR A 100 -11.06 15.28 -13.11
CA THR A 100 -10.87 16.59 -12.44
C THR A 100 -11.93 16.88 -11.39
N ASP A 101 -13.06 16.17 -11.42
CA ASP A 101 -14.10 16.27 -10.41
C ASP A 101 -13.87 15.22 -9.30
N ARG A 102 -14.16 15.61 -8.05
CA ARG A 102 -14.22 14.65 -6.95
C ARG A 102 -15.50 13.83 -7.07
N LEU A 103 -15.36 12.52 -7.18
CA LEU A 103 -16.46 11.58 -7.36
C LEU A 103 -16.80 10.85 -6.05
N GLN A 104 -18.08 10.49 -5.87
CA GLN A 104 -18.42 9.46 -4.89
C GLN A 104 -17.78 8.14 -5.30
N TYR A 105 -17.63 7.22 -4.34
CA TYR A 105 -16.94 5.96 -4.59
C TYR A 105 -17.56 5.15 -5.73
N ALA A 106 -18.89 4.99 -5.73
CA ALA A 106 -19.60 4.29 -6.80
C ALA A 106 -19.46 4.99 -8.17
N ASP A 107 -19.46 6.32 -8.18
CA ASP A 107 -19.28 7.11 -9.41
C ASP A 107 -17.86 6.98 -9.96
N ALA A 108 -16.84 6.87 -9.09
CA ALA A 108 -15.46 6.63 -9.49
C ALA A 108 -15.27 5.25 -10.15
N LEU A 109 -15.92 4.21 -9.59
CA LEU A 109 -15.96 2.88 -10.21
C LEU A 109 -16.61 2.93 -11.60
N ALA A 110 -17.77 3.58 -11.70
CA ALA A 110 -18.48 3.72 -12.97
C ALA A 110 -17.70 4.56 -14.00
N TYR A 111 -17.01 5.60 -13.55
CA TYR A 111 -16.15 6.43 -14.41
C TYR A 111 -15.05 5.58 -15.07
N CYS A 112 -14.31 4.80 -14.28
CA CYS A 112 -13.24 3.98 -14.84
C CYS A 112 -13.79 2.87 -15.73
N ASP A 113 -14.88 2.19 -15.34
CA ASP A 113 -15.51 1.13 -16.16
C ASP A 113 -16.00 1.64 -17.53
N ALA A 114 -16.45 2.90 -17.58
CA ALA A 114 -16.92 3.53 -18.82
C ALA A 114 -15.83 4.26 -19.61
N LEU A 115 -14.60 4.34 -19.10
CA LEU A 115 -13.52 5.09 -19.74
C LEU A 115 -13.10 4.40 -21.05
N ASP A 116 -13.17 5.14 -22.16
CA ASP A 116 -12.56 4.77 -23.44
C ASP A 116 -11.38 5.71 -23.69
N LEU A 117 -10.18 5.21 -23.42
CA LEU A 117 -8.93 5.95 -23.54
C LEU A 117 -7.88 5.07 -24.22
N ALA A 118 -7.15 5.65 -25.17
CA ALA A 118 -6.15 4.95 -26.00
C ALA A 118 -6.69 3.67 -26.70
N GLY A 119 -7.98 3.65 -27.04
CA GLY A 119 -8.64 2.52 -27.69
C GLY A 119 -8.82 1.29 -26.78
N ARG A 120 -8.80 1.51 -25.47
CA ARG A 120 -9.00 0.48 -24.42
C ARG A 120 -10.24 0.79 -23.60
N SER A 121 -10.89 -0.28 -23.15
CA SER A 121 -12.10 -0.24 -22.32
C SER A 121 -11.98 -1.14 -21.09
N ASP A 122 -10.76 -1.52 -20.70
CA ASP A 122 -10.46 -2.36 -19.54
C ASP A 122 -9.87 -1.54 -18.39
N TRP A 123 -10.37 -0.32 -18.24
CA TRP A 123 -9.96 0.61 -17.20
C TRP A 123 -10.70 0.32 -15.90
N ARG A 124 -10.00 0.47 -14.77
CA ARG A 124 -10.56 0.29 -13.43
C ARG A 124 -9.94 1.26 -12.45
N VAL A 125 -10.56 1.37 -11.28
CA VAL A 125 -9.94 2.02 -10.11
C VAL A 125 -8.78 1.13 -9.63
N PRO A 126 -7.59 1.70 -9.33
CA PRO A 126 -6.44 0.94 -8.85
C PRO A 126 -6.66 0.45 -7.42
N SER A 127 -6.04 -0.67 -7.05
CA SER A 127 -5.91 -1.06 -5.64
C SER A 127 -4.99 -0.08 -4.89
N ILE A 128 -5.04 -0.07 -3.56
CA ILE A 128 -4.21 0.84 -2.77
C ILE A 128 -2.72 0.57 -2.95
N LYS A 129 -2.31 -0.71 -3.13
CA LYS A 129 -0.92 -1.07 -3.42
C LYS A 129 -0.47 -0.52 -4.77
N GLU A 130 -1.32 -0.59 -5.80
CA GLU A 130 -1.02 -0.02 -7.12
C GLU A 130 -0.95 1.51 -7.06
N LEU A 131 -1.95 2.15 -6.44
CA LEU A 131 -2.00 3.62 -6.32
C LEU A 131 -0.78 4.15 -5.55
N TYR A 132 -0.37 3.46 -4.49
CA TYR A 132 0.77 3.84 -3.66
C TYR A 132 2.12 3.60 -4.35
N ALA A 133 2.20 2.74 -5.37
CA ALA A 133 3.40 2.57 -6.16
C ALA A 133 3.84 3.87 -6.85
N LEU A 134 2.87 4.74 -7.19
CA LEU A 134 3.09 6.05 -7.80
C LEU A 134 3.60 7.13 -6.82
N ALA A 135 3.53 6.88 -5.51
CA ALA A 135 3.88 7.88 -4.50
C ALA A 135 5.36 8.29 -4.59
N ASP A 136 5.62 9.59 -4.65
CA ASP A 136 6.96 10.18 -4.59
C ASP A 136 7.12 10.95 -3.26
N PHE A 137 7.93 10.42 -2.35
CA PHE A 137 8.11 10.97 -1.00
C PHE A 137 9.14 12.12 -0.94
N ARG A 138 9.46 12.72 -2.09
CA ARG A 138 10.03 14.06 -2.15
C ARG A 138 8.95 15.15 -2.13
N GLY A 139 7.66 14.77 -2.20
CA GLY A 139 6.54 15.69 -2.05
C GLY A 139 6.52 16.41 -0.70
N GLU A 140 5.99 17.63 -0.69
CA GLU A 140 5.81 18.47 0.49
C GLU A 140 4.73 19.54 0.22
N LEU A 141 3.69 19.58 1.06
CA LEU A 141 2.56 20.50 0.88
C LEU A 141 2.88 21.95 1.23
N LEU A 142 3.95 22.24 1.99
CA LEU A 142 4.45 23.56 2.43
C LEU A 142 3.42 24.68 2.71
N LYS A 143 3.52 25.35 3.86
CA LYS A 143 2.73 26.57 4.06
C LYS A 143 3.09 27.62 3.00
N PRO A 144 2.16 28.50 2.57
CA PRO A 144 2.44 29.49 1.53
C PRO A 144 3.64 30.40 1.82
N GLU A 145 3.94 30.65 3.10
CA GLU A 145 5.11 31.39 3.56
C GLU A 145 6.43 30.61 3.43
N ASP A 146 6.38 29.28 3.40
CA ASP A 146 7.54 28.38 3.40
C ASP A 146 7.96 27.97 1.98
N GLY A 147 7.06 28.03 0.99
CA GLY A 147 7.41 27.79 -0.40
C GLY A 147 6.27 27.40 -1.33
N THR A 148 6.64 26.83 -2.48
CA THR A 148 5.70 26.26 -3.44
C THR A 148 5.57 24.77 -3.16
N PRO A 149 4.34 24.23 -3.03
CA PRO A 149 4.14 22.83 -2.71
C PRO A 149 4.54 21.91 -3.86
N THR A 150 5.07 20.74 -3.52
CA THR A 150 5.42 19.67 -4.46
C THR A 150 4.53 18.46 -4.17
N PRO A 151 3.72 17.96 -5.12
CA PRO A 151 2.83 16.84 -4.83
C PRO A 151 3.62 15.54 -4.72
N TYR A 152 3.03 14.54 -4.07
CA TYR A 152 3.63 13.23 -3.84
C TYR A 152 3.54 12.32 -5.09
N ILE A 153 3.73 12.88 -6.29
CA ILE A 153 3.68 12.19 -7.58
C ILE A 153 4.63 12.86 -8.57
N ASP A 154 5.20 12.09 -9.49
CA ASP A 154 6.01 12.60 -10.60
C ASP A 154 5.15 13.42 -11.59
N THR A 155 5.25 14.75 -11.52
CA THR A 155 4.48 15.69 -12.34
C THR A 155 5.05 15.90 -13.75
N GLU A 156 6.23 15.36 -14.05
CA GLU A 156 6.71 15.29 -15.44
C GLU A 156 5.91 14.23 -16.23
N MET A 157 5.41 13.22 -15.52
CA MET A 157 4.73 12.07 -16.10
C MET A 157 3.21 12.16 -15.94
N PHE A 158 2.73 12.52 -14.75
CA PHE A 158 1.31 12.53 -14.40
C PHE A 158 0.80 13.94 -14.17
N ASP A 159 -0.34 14.26 -14.78
CA ASP A 159 -0.97 15.55 -14.52
C ASP A 159 -1.56 15.54 -13.11
N PHE A 160 -1.27 16.58 -12.34
CA PHE A 160 -1.80 16.80 -11.00
C PHE A 160 -2.14 18.27 -10.83
N GLU A 161 -3.29 18.53 -10.23
CA GLU A 161 -3.73 19.87 -9.86
C GLU A 161 -4.11 19.86 -8.38
N TYR A 162 -3.57 20.82 -7.64
CA TYR A 162 -3.97 21.03 -6.25
C TYR A 162 -5.43 21.51 -6.21
N PRO A 163 -6.25 21.03 -5.25
CA PRO A 163 -7.57 21.59 -5.05
C PRO A 163 -7.50 23.09 -4.73
N ASP A 164 -8.44 23.85 -5.28
CA ASP A 164 -8.51 25.29 -5.05
C ASP A 164 -8.85 25.67 -3.59
N GLY A 165 -8.33 26.81 -3.16
CA GLY A 165 -8.75 27.49 -1.93
C GLY A 165 -8.24 26.85 -0.64
N GLN A 166 -9.08 26.84 0.40
CA GLN A 166 -8.69 26.44 1.75
C GLN A 166 -8.51 24.92 1.93
N MET A 167 -8.73 24.11 0.89
CA MET A 167 -8.62 22.65 0.92
C MET A 167 -7.47 22.14 0.04
N ILE A 168 -6.38 22.90 -0.08
CA ILE A 168 -5.21 22.51 -0.87
C ILE A 168 -4.64 21.13 -0.48
N PHE A 169 -4.79 20.74 0.80
CA PHE A 169 -4.43 19.41 1.31
C PHE A 169 -5.33 18.27 0.82
N ALA A 170 -6.46 18.57 0.17
CA ALA A 170 -7.48 17.58 -0.17
C ALA A 170 -7.23 16.87 -1.51
N GLY A 171 -5.99 16.46 -1.81
CA GLY A 171 -5.63 15.78 -3.05
C GLY A 171 -5.82 14.26 -3.00
N GLN A 172 -6.89 13.76 -2.36
CA GLN A 172 -7.12 12.32 -2.18
C GLN A 172 -7.62 11.63 -3.45
N TYR A 173 -7.09 10.45 -3.75
CA TYR A 173 -7.48 9.61 -4.87
C TYR A 173 -8.04 8.28 -4.38
N TRP A 174 -9.17 7.86 -4.95
CA TRP A 174 -9.78 6.56 -4.63
C TRP A 174 -8.90 5.39 -5.04
N SER A 175 -8.89 4.37 -4.19
CA SER A 175 -8.51 3.01 -4.58
C SER A 175 -9.71 2.06 -4.51
N SER A 176 -9.66 0.93 -5.20
CA SER A 176 -10.65 -0.17 -5.11
C SER A 176 -10.60 -0.89 -3.76
N THR A 177 -9.57 -0.66 -2.93
CA THR A 177 -9.35 -1.39 -1.69
C THR A 177 -10.27 -0.89 -0.58
N LEU A 178 -11.26 -1.71 -0.22
CA LEU A 178 -12.17 -1.42 0.88
C LEU A 178 -11.50 -1.62 2.25
N TYR A 179 -11.91 -0.82 3.23
CA TYR A 179 -11.63 -1.10 4.63
C TYR A 179 -12.71 -2.05 5.18
N VAL A 180 -12.30 -3.28 5.51
CA VAL A 180 -13.22 -4.40 5.77
C VAL A 180 -13.34 -4.82 7.24
N LYS A 181 -12.66 -4.11 8.16
CA LYS A 181 -12.62 -4.47 9.59
C LYS A 181 -13.70 -3.76 10.43
N GLY A 182 -14.30 -2.69 9.89
CA GLY A 182 -15.37 -1.95 10.56
C GLY A 182 -15.76 -0.67 9.81
N PRO A 183 -16.68 0.13 10.37
CA PRO A 183 -16.97 1.45 9.82
C PRO A 183 -15.87 2.46 10.19
N VAL A 184 -15.83 3.58 9.46
CA VAL A 184 -14.88 4.68 9.69
C VAL A 184 -15.56 5.99 10.12
N MET A 185 -14.75 6.96 10.57
CA MET A 185 -15.13 8.35 10.87
C MET A 185 -16.27 8.50 11.90
N ASN A 186 -16.23 7.72 12.98
CA ASN A 186 -17.24 7.72 14.05
C ASN A 186 -18.70 7.51 13.56
N GLY A 187 -18.87 6.81 12.44
CA GLY A 187 -20.16 6.52 11.82
C GLY A 187 -20.40 5.04 11.58
N ARG A 188 -21.43 4.76 10.78
CA ARG A 188 -21.66 3.42 10.19
C ARG A 188 -21.16 3.36 8.74
N ASN A 189 -20.33 4.30 8.30
CA ASN A 189 -19.93 4.43 6.90
C ASN A 189 -18.91 3.34 6.51
N GLN A 190 -19.10 2.70 5.36
CA GLN A 190 -18.12 1.82 4.75
C GLN A 190 -16.92 2.65 4.28
N GLY A 191 -15.73 2.20 4.62
CA GLY A 191 -14.49 2.85 4.19
C GLY A 191 -13.91 2.26 2.91
N ALA A 192 -13.25 3.10 2.11
CA ALA A 192 -12.33 2.69 1.06
C ALA A 192 -11.03 3.48 1.19
N PHE A 193 -9.88 2.80 1.06
CA PHE A 193 -8.59 3.45 1.13
C PHE A 193 -8.38 4.36 -0.09
N GLY A 194 -7.65 5.44 0.14
CA GLY A 194 -7.10 6.28 -0.91
C GLY A 194 -5.72 6.75 -0.52
N PHE A 195 -4.95 7.19 -1.52
CA PHE A 195 -3.70 7.90 -1.31
C PHE A 195 -3.91 9.37 -1.66
N ASN A 196 -3.37 10.25 -0.83
CA ASN A 196 -3.47 11.68 -1.03
C ASN A 196 -2.17 12.24 -1.62
N PHE A 197 -2.21 12.56 -2.91
CA PHE A 197 -1.05 13.11 -3.62
C PHE A 197 -0.75 14.56 -3.24
N ALA A 198 -1.61 15.23 -2.46
CA ALA A 198 -1.31 16.55 -1.90
C ALA A 198 -0.61 16.46 -0.52
N ASP A 199 -1.02 15.54 0.35
CA ASP A 199 -0.55 15.47 1.75
C ASP A 199 0.25 14.20 2.12
N GLY A 200 0.46 13.26 1.18
CA GLY A 200 1.34 12.12 1.36
C GLY A 200 0.85 11.02 2.31
N HIS A 201 -0.46 10.82 2.45
CA HIS A 201 -1.05 9.83 3.35
C HIS A 201 -1.90 8.76 2.66
N ILE A 202 -1.87 7.53 3.19
CA ILE A 202 -2.93 6.53 2.97
C ILE A 202 -3.95 6.63 4.12
N LYS A 203 -5.21 6.91 3.80
CA LYS A 203 -6.32 6.92 4.76
C LYS A 203 -7.54 6.22 4.15
N SER A 204 -8.40 5.66 4.99
CA SER A 204 -9.73 5.22 4.59
C SER A 204 -10.71 6.39 4.60
N TYR A 205 -11.49 6.51 3.54
CA TYR A 205 -12.52 7.54 3.36
C TYR A 205 -13.91 6.91 3.26
N GLY A 206 -14.93 7.60 3.77
CA GLY A 206 -16.31 7.14 3.66
C GLY A 206 -16.77 7.04 2.21
N THR A 207 -17.29 5.89 1.83
CA THR A 207 -17.81 5.60 0.47
C THR A 207 -19.19 6.20 0.23
N GLY A 208 -19.89 6.61 1.29
CA GLY A 208 -21.30 7.02 1.26
C GLY A 208 -22.29 5.87 1.45
N LEU A 209 -21.79 4.64 1.70
CA LEU A 209 -22.61 3.47 2.02
C LEU A 209 -22.51 3.09 3.50
N ASP A 210 -23.57 2.51 4.06
CA ASP A 210 -23.57 1.93 5.40
C ASP A 210 -22.84 0.57 5.39
N PHE A 211 -21.82 0.44 6.23
CA PHE A 211 -20.94 -0.74 6.34
C PHE A 211 -21.70 -2.05 6.59
N TYR A 212 -22.78 -2.02 7.38
CA TYR A 212 -23.47 -3.24 7.78
C TYR A 212 -24.57 -3.65 6.80
N THR A 213 -25.17 -2.68 6.10
CA THR A 213 -26.36 -2.91 5.27
C THR A 213 -26.10 -2.74 3.77
N GLY A 214 -25.04 -2.05 3.38
CA GLY A 214 -24.74 -1.67 1.99
C GLY A 214 -25.71 -0.64 1.40
N ALA A 215 -26.64 -0.11 2.20
CA ALA A 215 -27.55 0.97 1.79
C ALA A 215 -26.83 2.32 1.83
N GLU A 216 -27.49 3.39 1.38
CA GLU A 216 -26.98 4.76 1.54
C GLU A 216 -26.73 5.06 3.04
N ALA A 217 -25.56 5.63 3.34
CA ALA A 217 -25.23 6.02 4.69
C ALA A 217 -26.12 7.17 5.16
N ALA A 218 -26.57 7.12 6.42
CA ALA A 218 -27.33 8.23 7.01
C ALA A 218 -26.45 9.43 7.41
N SER A 219 -25.13 9.25 7.45
CA SER A 219 -24.14 10.28 7.80
C SER A 219 -22.78 9.92 7.19
N SER A 220 -22.02 10.93 6.80
CA SER A 220 -20.63 10.79 6.35
C SER A 220 -19.63 10.62 7.51
N GLY A 221 -20.07 10.82 8.75
CA GLY A 221 -19.20 10.77 9.93
C GLY A 221 -18.38 12.06 10.17
N LEU A 222 -18.37 12.98 9.21
CA LEU A 222 -17.68 14.26 9.33
C LEU A 222 -18.50 15.25 10.15
N ALA A 223 -17.85 15.94 11.08
CA ALA A 223 -18.52 16.93 11.96
C ALA A 223 -19.25 18.04 11.18
N ASN A 224 -18.72 18.43 10.02
CA ASN A 224 -19.30 19.43 9.11
C ASN A 224 -19.79 18.82 7.78
N GLY A 225 -20.07 17.51 7.77
CA GLY A 225 -20.54 16.81 6.58
C GLY A 225 -21.97 17.18 6.18
N PRO A 226 -22.33 17.05 4.89
CA PRO A 226 -23.71 17.24 4.47
C PRO A 226 -24.64 16.19 5.12
N ALA A 227 -25.87 16.60 5.42
CA ALA A 227 -26.87 15.76 6.09
C ALA A 227 -27.42 14.62 5.21
N ASP A 228 -27.03 14.56 3.94
CA ASP A 228 -27.40 13.51 2.99
C ASP A 228 -26.49 12.26 3.10
N GLY A 229 -25.55 12.26 4.04
CA GLY A 229 -24.65 11.13 4.32
C GLY A 229 -23.51 10.96 3.32
N LYS A 230 -23.42 11.83 2.31
CA LYS A 230 -22.35 11.78 1.31
C LYS A 230 -21.04 12.31 1.88
N ALA A 231 -19.96 11.61 1.57
CA ALA A 231 -18.62 12.14 1.79
C ALA A 231 -18.31 13.21 0.71
N PRO A 232 -17.27 14.04 0.89
CA PRO A 232 -16.84 15.04 -0.12
C PRO A 232 -16.40 14.46 -1.48
N GLY A 233 -16.44 13.14 -1.66
CA GLY A 233 -15.87 12.42 -2.81
C GLY A 233 -14.34 12.52 -2.82
N ASN A 234 -13.68 11.79 -3.71
CA ASN A 234 -12.23 11.88 -3.96
C ASN A 234 -11.98 11.88 -5.48
N TYR A 235 -10.78 12.29 -5.90
CA TYR A 235 -10.37 12.16 -7.30
C TYR A 235 -10.18 10.68 -7.68
N VAL A 236 -10.08 10.41 -8.97
CA VAL A 236 -9.77 9.06 -9.46
C VAL A 236 -8.84 9.13 -10.66
N ARG A 237 -7.85 8.25 -10.66
CA ARG A 237 -6.95 7.97 -11.79
C ARG A 237 -7.09 6.48 -12.10
N CYS A 238 -7.51 6.15 -13.31
CA CYS A 238 -7.72 4.76 -13.67
C CYS A 238 -6.41 4.06 -14.05
N VAL A 239 -6.37 2.76 -13.81
CA VAL A 239 -5.33 1.82 -14.28
C VAL A 239 -5.99 0.81 -15.21
N ALA A 240 -5.31 0.39 -16.28
CA ALA A 240 -5.83 -0.59 -17.23
C ALA A 240 -5.45 -2.02 -16.84
N GLY A 241 -6.31 -2.98 -17.20
CA GLY A 241 -6.07 -4.41 -17.06
C GLY A 241 -6.67 -5.02 -15.79
N GLU A 242 -6.26 -6.25 -15.50
CA GLU A 242 -6.80 -7.05 -14.40
C GLU A 242 -6.26 -6.59 -13.03
N GLU A 243 -7.08 -6.72 -11.98
CA GLU A 243 -6.67 -6.51 -10.59
C GLU A 243 -5.94 -7.75 -10.06
N ASN A 244 -5.15 -7.60 -8.98
CA ASN A 244 -4.35 -8.67 -8.37
C ASN A 244 -3.22 -9.21 -9.27
N VAL A 245 -2.76 -8.41 -10.24
CA VAL A 245 -1.53 -8.67 -11.01
C VAL A 245 -0.28 -8.05 -10.37
N TYR A 246 -0.48 -7.04 -9.52
CA TYR A 246 0.52 -6.35 -8.72
C TYR A 246 0.06 -6.31 -7.25
N GLY A 247 1.00 -6.27 -6.30
CA GLY A 247 0.66 -6.17 -4.88
C GLY A 247 0.31 -7.50 -4.20
N VAL A 248 0.49 -8.62 -4.89
CA VAL A 248 0.24 -9.97 -4.36
C VAL A 248 1.54 -10.54 -3.81
N ASN A 249 1.57 -10.80 -2.49
CA ASN A 249 2.71 -11.40 -1.81
C ASN A 249 2.74 -12.92 -2.02
N ALA A 250 3.93 -13.50 -1.86
CA ALA A 250 4.17 -14.95 -1.84
C ALA A 250 5.05 -15.30 -0.64
N PHE A 251 4.47 -15.24 0.57
CA PHE A 251 5.20 -15.45 1.82
C PHE A 251 5.60 -16.92 2.03
N VAL A 252 6.83 -17.10 2.49
CA VAL A 252 7.44 -18.37 2.88
C VAL A 252 8.08 -18.19 4.25
N ASP A 253 7.58 -18.94 5.23
CA ASP A 253 8.24 -19.07 6.54
C ASP A 253 9.50 -19.95 6.37
N ASN A 254 10.66 -19.39 6.70
CA ASN A 254 11.96 -20.06 6.57
C ASN A 254 12.27 -21.00 7.76
N GLY A 255 11.50 -20.92 8.86
CA GLY A 255 11.69 -21.73 10.06
C GLY A 255 12.89 -21.34 10.92
N ASP A 256 13.46 -20.16 10.69
CA ASP A 256 14.64 -19.62 11.37
C ASP A 256 14.40 -18.23 11.98
N GLY A 257 13.14 -17.82 12.10
CA GLY A 257 12.73 -16.50 12.58
C GLY A 257 12.61 -15.45 11.47
N THR A 258 12.65 -15.87 10.20
CA THR A 258 12.45 -14.99 9.04
C THR A 258 11.33 -15.45 8.11
N VAL A 259 10.74 -14.50 7.38
CA VAL A 259 9.74 -14.74 6.34
C VAL A 259 10.25 -14.13 5.04
N THR A 260 10.38 -14.94 3.99
CA THR A 260 10.69 -14.43 2.64
C THR A 260 9.39 -14.16 1.90
N ASP A 261 9.30 -13.02 1.22
CA ASP A 261 8.27 -12.77 0.22
C ASP A 261 8.87 -12.98 -1.18
N ASP A 262 8.60 -14.14 -1.78
CA ASP A 262 9.14 -14.50 -3.09
C ASP A 262 8.67 -13.55 -4.21
N ALA A 263 7.57 -12.81 -4.00
CA ALA A 263 7.05 -11.87 -4.98
C ALA A 263 7.84 -10.55 -5.00
N THR A 264 8.23 -10.03 -3.83
CA THR A 264 9.02 -8.79 -3.69
C THR A 264 10.52 -9.05 -3.66
N GLY A 265 10.93 -10.28 -3.34
CA GLY A 265 12.33 -10.66 -3.11
C GLY A 265 12.88 -10.18 -1.77
N ARG A 266 12.02 -9.71 -0.86
CA ARG A 266 12.40 -9.22 0.47
C ARG A 266 12.35 -10.33 1.51
N MET A 267 13.27 -10.29 2.46
CA MET A 267 13.25 -11.15 3.65
C MET A 267 12.97 -10.30 4.88
N TRP A 268 12.03 -10.74 5.69
CA TRP A 268 11.50 -10.00 6.82
C TRP A 268 11.83 -10.71 8.12
N GLN A 269 12.07 -9.94 9.17
CA GLN A 269 11.99 -10.44 10.53
C GLN A 269 10.56 -10.99 10.76
N GLN A 270 10.43 -12.22 11.25
CA GLN A 270 9.13 -12.91 11.38
C GLN A 270 8.30 -12.42 12.56
N ASP A 271 8.93 -12.21 13.71
CA ASP A 271 8.31 -11.69 14.93
C ASP A 271 8.87 -10.30 15.21
N ASP A 272 8.02 -9.33 15.56
CA ASP A 272 8.54 -8.14 16.24
C ASP A 272 8.98 -8.50 17.67
N ASP A 273 9.78 -7.64 18.29
CA ASP A 273 10.30 -7.87 19.65
C ASP A 273 9.46 -7.24 20.77
N GLY A 274 8.24 -6.79 20.46
CA GLY A 274 7.34 -6.17 21.43
C GLY A 274 7.77 -4.79 21.95
N THR A 275 8.92 -4.28 21.52
CA THR A 275 9.52 -3.07 22.11
C THR A 275 9.24 -1.85 21.23
N ARG A 276 8.56 -0.87 21.82
CA ARG A 276 8.39 0.46 21.23
C ARG A 276 9.68 1.26 21.37
N ARG A 277 10.02 2.00 20.33
CA ARG A 277 11.29 2.74 20.21
C ARG A 277 11.05 4.12 19.63
N GLU A 278 11.86 5.09 20.02
CA GLU A 278 11.96 6.34 19.23
C GLU A 278 12.60 6.05 17.87
N TRP A 279 12.39 6.94 16.90
CA TRP A 279 12.78 6.68 15.51
C TRP A 279 14.29 6.41 15.34
N ALA A 280 15.14 7.18 16.05
CA ALA A 280 16.60 6.96 16.04
C ALA A 280 17.00 5.58 16.59
N GLU A 281 16.28 5.09 17.59
CA GLU A 281 16.52 3.77 18.19
C GLU A 281 16.01 2.65 17.29
N ALA A 282 14.93 2.89 16.52
CA ALA A 282 14.43 1.95 15.52
C ALA A 282 15.43 1.73 14.37
N LEU A 283 16.04 2.82 13.87
CA LEU A 283 17.14 2.76 12.91
C LEU A 283 18.30 1.92 13.47
N ALA A 284 18.80 2.30 14.64
CA ALA A 284 19.93 1.62 15.28
C ALA A 284 19.63 0.15 15.61
N TYR A 285 18.38 -0.19 15.93
CA TYR A 285 17.97 -1.57 16.18
C TYR A 285 18.11 -2.45 14.94
N CYS A 286 17.61 -1.99 13.78
CA CYS A 286 17.70 -2.80 12.57
C CYS A 286 19.13 -2.94 12.08
N GLU A 287 19.92 -1.86 12.10
CA GLU A 287 21.35 -1.90 11.71
C GLU A 287 22.20 -2.82 12.60
N ALA A 288 21.78 -3.05 13.85
CA ALA A 288 22.47 -3.92 14.80
C ALA A 288 21.89 -5.35 14.83
N LEU A 289 20.85 -5.65 14.06
CA LEU A 289 20.17 -6.94 14.11
C LEU A 289 21.03 -8.01 13.44
N GLU A 290 21.41 -9.04 14.19
CA GLU A 290 21.94 -10.30 13.67
C GLU A 290 20.86 -11.38 13.76
N LEU A 291 20.32 -11.82 12.63
CA LEU A 291 19.22 -12.80 12.58
C LEU A 291 19.38 -13.75 11.38
N ALA A 292 19.13 -15.04 11.61
CA ALA A 292 19.27 -16.11 10.62
C ALA A 292 20.64 -16.16 9.89
N GLY A 293 21.70 -15.66 10.55
CA GLY A 293 23.04 -15.58 9.97
C GLY A 293 23.26 -14.38 9.03
N HIS A 294 22.38 -13.38 9.11
CA HIS A 294 22.43 -12.13 8.36
C HIS A 294 22.58 -10.93 9.30
N ASP A 295 23.37 -9.94 8.86
CA ASP A 295 23.76 -8.72 9.58
C ASP A 295 23.51 -7.44 8.74
N ASP A 296 22.80 -7.56 7.62
CA ASP A 296 22.47 -6.51 6.65
C ASP A 296 21.00 -6.08 6.73
N TRP A 297 20.41 -6.14 7.93
CA TRP A 297 19.03 -5.74 8.19
C TRP A 297 18.91 -4.22 8.28
N TYR A 298 17.81 -3.67 7.78
CA TYR A 298 17.54 -2.24 7.82
C TYR A 298 16.06 -1.95 8.15
N LEU A 299 15.78 -0.71 8.57
CA LEU A 299 14.42 -0.25 8.82
C LEU A 299 13.71 -0.05 7.46
N PRO A 300 12.59 -0.75 7.17
CA PRO A 300 11.93 -0.69 5.87
C PRO A 300 11.48 0.73 5.55
N ASN A 301 11.53 1.10 4.27
CA ASN A 301 10.88 2.33 3.86
C ASN A 301 9.35 2.18 3.79
N SER A 302 8.65 3.28 3.54
CA SER A 302 7.18 3.30 3.60
C SER A 302 6.51 2.37 2.60
N LYS A 303 7.12 2.13 1.43
CA LYS A 303 6.59 1.23 0.40
C LYS A 303 6.88 -0.24 0.72
N GLU A 304 8.05 -0.53 1.28
CA GLU A 304 8.37 -1.87 1.76
C GLU A 304 7.44 -2.28 2.90
N LEU A 305 7.26 -1.46 3.93
CA LEU A 305 6.43 -1.83 5.07
C LEU A 305 4.93 -1.93 4.69
N GLN A 306 4.47 -1.08 3.76
CA GLN A 306 3.11 -1.17 3.24
C GLN A 306 2.88 -2.46 2.43
N SER A 307 3.92 -3.01 1.81
CA SER A 307 3.81 -4.20 0.96
C SER A 307 3.30 -5.44 1.70
N ILE A 308 3.51 -5.51 3.02
CA ILE A 308 3.08 -6.63 3.88
C ILE A 308 1.73 -6.39 4.58
N VAL A 309 1.07 -5.26 4.32
CA VAL A 309 -0.28 -5.01 4.84
C VAL A 309 -1.29 -5.94 4.15
N ASP A 310 -2.09 -6.63 4.96
CA ASP A 310 -3.23 -7.42 4.52
C ASP A 310 -4.53 -6.59 4.66
N TYR A 311 -4.88 -5.93 3.55
CA TYR A 311 -6.11 -5.14 3.44
C TYR A 311 -7.38 -6.00 3.36
N ASN A 312 -7.28 -7.28 2.98
CA ASN A 312 -8.43 -8.18 2.84
C ASN A 312 -8.82 -8.84 4.17
N ARG A 313 -7.94 -8.81 5.15
CA ARG A 313 -8.21 -9.35 6.48
C ARG A 313 -9.32 -8.57 7.20
N THR A 314 -10.32 -9.30 7.68
CA THR A 314 -11.47 -8.75 8.41
C THR A 314 -11.26 -8.57 9.91
N GLY A 315 -10.24 -9.21 10.48
CA GLY A 315 -9.82 -9.04 11.88
C GLY A 315 -8.56 -8.19 12.02
N PHE A 316 -8.32 -7.67 13.22
CA PHE A 316 -7.03 -7.07 13.55
C PHE A 316 -5.98 -8.13 13.87
N PRO A 317 -4.68 -7.83 13.71
CA PRO A 317 -4.11 -6.69 12.95
C PRO A 317 -4.18 -6.89 11.42
N ALA A 318 -3.93 -5.85 10.63
CA ALA A 318 -3.92 -5.84 9.17
C ALA A 318 -2.65 -6.46 8.55
N ILE A 319 -2.29 -7.67 8.98
CA ILE A 319 -1.14 -8.45 8.47
C ILE A 319 -1.53 -9.93 8.44
N ASP A 320 -0.83 -10.73 7.62
CA ASP A 320 -0.99 -12.17 7.62
C ASP A 320 -0.40 -12.80 8.90
N THR A 321 -1.26 -12.98 9.91
CA THR A 321 -0.87 -13.59 11.18
C THR A 321 -0.64 -15.10 11.11
N SER A 322 -0.74 -15.73 9.93
CA SER A 322 -0.35 -17.13 9.75
C SER A 322 1.15 -17.29 9.53
N VAL A 323 1.82 -16.24 9.06
CA VAL A 323 3.27 -16.22 8.83
C VAL A 323 4.00 -15.20 9.71
N PHE A 324 3.39 -14.07 10.05
CA PHE A 324 4.00 -13.03 10.89
C PHE A 324 3.47 -13.08 12.32
N GLY A 325 4.37 -13.15 13.29
CA GLY A 325 4.01 -12.84 14.68
C GLY A 325 4.05 -11.34 14.91
N ILE A 326 3.13 -10.85 15.73
CA ILE A 326 2.93 -9.42 15.95
C ILE A 326 2.52 -9.14 17.39
N THR A 327 2.99 -8.03 17.97
CA THR A 327 2.60 -7.55 19.30
C THR A 327 1.07 -7.57 19.47
N GLN A 328 0.58 -8.19 20.55
CA GLN A 328 -0.86 -8.39 20.81
C GLN A 328 -1.47 -7.41 21.83
N GLU A 329 -0.65 -6.68 22.59
CA GLU A 329 -1.11 -5.91 23.77
C GLU A 329 -1.55 -4.46 23.45
N SER A 330 -1.91 -4.15 22.21
CA SER A 330 -2.32 -2.79 21.85
C SER A 330 -3.39 -2.73 20.76
N GLU A 331 -4.32 -1.79 20.91
CA GLU A 331 -5.25 -1.45 19.84
C GLU A 331 -4.57 -0.68 18.71
N THR A 332 -3.51 0.08 19.01
CA THR A 332 -2.69 0.80 18.03
C THR A 332 -1.39 0.06 17.79
N LEU A 333 -1.15 -0.32 16.55
CA LEU A 333 0.05 -1.08 16.16
C LEU A 333 0.72 -0.33 15.01
N ASP A 334 1.22 0.86 15.31
CA ASP A 334 1.99 1.70 14.41
C ASP A 334 3.45 1.21 14.37
N TYR A 335 3.99 1.04 13.17
CA TYR A 335 5.36 0.57 12.93
C TYR A 335 6.14 1.64 12.18
N TRP A 336 7.35 1.90 12.63
CA TRP A 336 8.26 2.85 12.00
C TRP A 336 8.65 2.43 10.59
N THR A 337 8.81 3.44 9.73
CA THR A 337 9.53 3.33 8.47
C THR A 337 10.77 4.23 8.52
N SER A 338 11.74 4.01 7.64
CA SER A 338 12.90 4.89 7.48
C SER A 338 12.61 6.17 6.67
N THR A 339 11.41 6.31 6.12
CA THR A 339 11.00 7.47 5.30
C THR A 339 10.59 8.64 6.19
N THR A 340 11.28 9.77 6.03
CA THR A 340 10.87 11.05 6.65
C THR A 340 9.60 11.57 5.99
N PHE A 341 8.67 12.12 6.76
CA PHE A 341 7.46 12.73 6.20
C PHE A 341 7.76 14.11 5.60
N GLY A 342 7.28 14.36 4.37
CA GLY A 342 7.66 15.54 3.60
C GLY A 342 7.12 16.85 4.17
N ASP A 343 5.85 16.87 4.59
CA ASP A 343 5.19 18.08 5.09
C ASP A 343 5.73 18.50 6.47
N ILE A 344 6.15 17.54 7.30
CA ILE A 344 6.70 17.77 8.64
C ILE A 344 7.94 16.90 8.84
N LYS A 345 9.12 17.43 8.54
CA LYS A 345 10.39 16.66 8.49
C LYS A 345 10.89 16.18 9.86
N SER A 346 10.36 16.72 10.95
CA SER A 346 10.56 16.19 12.31
C SER A 346 9.76 14.90 12.56
N HIS A 347 8.92 14.49 11.62
CA HIS A 347 8.16 13.24 11.66
C HIS A 347 8.70 12.23 10.64
N ALA A 348 8.46 10.96 10.90
CA ALA A 348 8.68 9.87 9.96
C ALA A 348 7.37 9.14 9.70
N ASN A 349 7.25 8.52 8.54
CA ASN A 349 6.07 7.75 8.21
C ASN A 349 5.97 6.50 9.08
N VAL A 350 4.74 6.14 9.42
CA VAL A 350 4.39 4.89 10.11
C VAL A 350 3.29 4.16 9.36
N ILE A 351 3.27 2.83 9.46
CA ILE A 351 2.17 1.99 8.97
C ILE A 351 1.39 1.45 10.17
N ALA A 352 0.08 1.70 10.19
CA ALA A 352 -0.81 1.29 11.26
C ALA A 352 -1.38 -0.11 10.97
N PHE A 353 -0.75 -1.18 11.49
CA PHE A 353 -1.33 -2.53 11.42
C PHE A 353 -2.53 -2.71 12.37
N GLY A 354 -2.66 -1.84 13.37
CA GLY A 354 -3.78 -1.77 14.32
C GLY A 354 -4.77 -0.67 13.93
N LYS A 355 -5.63 -0.26 14.86
CA LYS A 355 -6.54 0.87 14.64
C LYS A 355 -5.75 2.16 14.41
N ALA A 356 -6.10 2.92 13.38
CA ALA A 356 -5.55 4.25 13.11
C ALA A 356 -6.42 5.30 13.80
N LEU A 357 -6.14 5.53 15.08
CA LEU A 357 -7.01 6.31 15.96
C LEU A 357 -6.98 7.81 15.67
N SER A 358 -8.17 8.37 15.54
CA SER A 358 -8.42 9.81 15.45
C SER A 358 -9.79 10.18 16.04
N LYS A 359 -10.03 11.48 16.23
CA LYS A 359 -11.30 12.05 16.71
C LYS A 359 -11.67 13.29 15.90
N ALA A 360 -12.96 13.60 15.79
CA ALA A 360 -13.40 14.82 15.11
C ALA A 360 -13.53 16.01 16.08
N GLY A 361 -12.89 17.13 15.77
CA GLY A 361 -13.12 18.41 16.46
C GLY A 361 -13.01 18.32 17.98
N ASP A 362 -14.09 18.72 18.68
CA ASP A 362 -14.19 18.75 20.14
C ASP A 362 -14.61 17.40 20.77
N GLN A 363 -14.74 16.34 19.97
CA GLN A 363 -15.01 15.00 20.51
C GLN A 363 -13.88 14.57 21.44
N THR A 364 -14.21 13.73 22.42
CA THR A 364 -13.26 13.16 23.38
C THR A 364 -12.82 11.75 23.00
N ASP A 365 -13.67 11.04 22.25
CA ASP A 365 -13.50 9.62 22.01
C ASP A 365 -12.75 9.39 20.70
N TYR A 366 -11.67 8.62 20.78
CA TYR A 366 -10.91 8.18 19.62
C TYR A 366 -11.55 6.94 19.01
N THR A 367 -11.64 6.93 17.68
CA THR A 367 -12.18 5.82 16.90
C THR A 367 -11.17 5.42 15.83
N ASP A 368 -11.30 4.20 15.29
CA ASP A 368 -10.53 3.83 14.10
C ASP A 368 -11.04 4.65 12.91
N TRP A 369 -10.35 5.75 12.65
CA TRP A 369 -10.83 6.79 11.77
C TRP A 369 -10.28 6.60 10.36
N HIS A 370 -8.99 6.28 10.26
CA HIS A 370 -8.29 6.09 8.99
C HIS A 370 -8.17 4.62 8.58
N GLY A 371 -8.49 3.68 9.47
CA GLY A 371 -8.48 2.24 9.22
C GLY A 371 -7.10 1.58 9.35
N ALA A 372 -7.07 0.36 9.90
CA ALA A 372 -5.86 -0.46 9.89
C ALA A 372 -5.37 -0.76 8.46
N GLY A 373 -4.10 -0.44 8.20
CA GLY A 373 -3.47 -0.37 6.89
C GLY A 373 -3.19 1.05 6.41
N ALA A 374 -3.57 2.07 7.19
CA ALA A 374 -3.23 3.46 6.94
C ALA A 374 -1.71 3.71 7.07
N GLN A 375 -1.21 4.63 6.25
CA GLN A 375 0.12 5.23 6.38
C GLN A 375 -0.08 6.63 6.95
N ARG A 376 0.60 6.89 8.06
CA ARG A 376 0.53 8.12 8.85
C ARG A 376 1.94 8.67 9.04
N SER A 377 2.05 9.73 9.81
CA SER A 377 3.33 10.25 10.27
C SER A 377 3.34 10.32 11.79
N SER A 378 4.49 10.06 12.40
CA SER A 378 4.70 10.23 13.83
C SER A 378 5.95 11.02 14.12
N ILE A 379 5.92 11.84 15.18
CA ILE A 379 7.07 12.65 15.60
C ILE A 379 8.27 11.75 15.93
N LYS A 380 9.46 12.11 15.44
CA LYS A 380 10.66 11.28 15.61
C LYS A 380 11.16 11.22 17.06
N THR A 381 10.92 12.29 17.84
CA THR A 381 11.30 12.42 19.26
C THR A 381 10.53 13.54 19.95
N LEU A 382 10.27 13.43 21.25
CA LEU A 382 9.79 14.54 22.08
C LEU A 382 10.94 15.31 22.76
N ASN A 383 12.19 14.89 22.56
CA ASN A 383 13.32 15.57 23.18
C ASN A 383 13.56 16.94 22.54
N GLY A 384 13.20 18.00 23.27
CA GLY A 384 13.32 19.38 22.79
C GLY A 384 12.23 19.80 21.80
N GLN A 385 11.16 19.01 21.69
CA GLN A 385 10.00 19.28 20.83
C GLN A 385 8.71 19.01 21.63
N GLU A 386 7.65 19.76 21.36
CA GLU A 386 6.33 19.51 21.91
C GLU A 386 5.37 19.17 20.77
N LEU A 387 4.50 18.18 20.98
CA LEU A 387 3.35 17.95 20.12
C LEU A 387 2.23 18.89 20.56
N SER A 388 1.88 19.85 19.72
CA SER A 388 0.70 20.69 19.96
C SER A 388 -0.54 20.07 19.31
N GLU A 389 -1.74 20.44 19.76
CA GLU A 389 -2.97 20.06 19.05
C GLU A 389 -2.98 20.60 17.61
N GLU A 390 -2.30 21.71 17.32
CA GLU A 390 -2.18 22.24 15.95
C GLU A 390 -1.36 21.31 15.04
N ASP A 391 -0.42 20.55 15.59
CA ASP A 391 0.39 19.57 14.83
C ASP A 391 -0.38 18.27 14.58
N LEU A 392 -1.32 17.94 15.47
CA LEU A 392 -2.08 16.68 15.45
C LEU A 392 -3.44 16.80 14.78
N CYS A 393 -3.97 18.02 14.66
CA CYS A 393 -5.34 18.28 14.24
C CYS A 393 -5.42 19.01 12.90
N SER A 394 -6.24 18.45 12.02
CA SER A 394 -6.84 19.16 10.89
C SER A 394 -8.25 19.65 11.23
N VAL A 395 -8.88 20.37 10.30
CA VAL A 395 -10.30 20.77 10.40
C VAL A 395 -11.26 19.58 10.55
N ASN A 396 -10.83 18.37 10.21
CA ASN A 396 -11.70 17.18 10.18
C ASN A 396 -11.34 16.13 11.25
N ALA A 397 -10.08 16.07 11.68
CA ALA A 397 -9.54 14.94 12.42
C ALA A 397 -8.34 15.35 13.27
N CYS A 398 -8.28 14.87 14.51
CA CYS A 398 -7.18 14.99 15.47
C CYS A 398 -6.61 13.61 15.75
N ASP A 399 -5.41 13.39 15.25
CA ASP A 399 -4.77 12.09 15.18
C ASP A 399 -4.04 11.75 16.49
N VAL A 400 -4.16 10.51 16.96
CA VAL A 400 -3.23 10.03 18.00
C VAL A 400 -1.85 9.91 17.38
N ASP A 401 -0.90 10.62 17.99
CA ASP A 401 0.53 10.49 17.69
C ASP A 401 1.33 10.15 18.96
N ARG A 402 2.47 9.48 18.76
CA ARG A 402 3.44 9.13 19.79
C ARG A 402 4.85 9.05 19.20
N PRO A 403 5.87 9.38 20.01
CA PRO A 403 7.26 9.26 19.58
C PRO A 403 7.77 7.81 19.62
N ASP A 404 7.03 6.86 20.19
CA ASP A 404 7.47 5.47 20.37
C ASP A 404 6.59 4.45 19.60
N ASN A 405 7.13 3.91 18.52
CA ASN A 405 6.43 2.95 17.65
C ASN A 405 7.18 1.62 17.56
N LEU A 406 6.48 0.60 17.07
CA LEU A 406 7.01 -0.75 16.91
C LEU A 406 7.94 -0.81 15.69
N VAL A 407 8.75 -1.87 15.61
CA VAL A 407 9.75 -2.03 14.56
C VAL A 407 9.71 -3.46 14.01
N ARG A 408 9.90 -3.58 12.71
CA ARG A 408 10.15 -4.84 12.01
C ARG A 408 11.16 -4.57 10.92
N CYS A 409 12.28 -5.29 10.96
CA CYS A 409 13.37 -5.08 10.00
C CYS A 409 13.18 -5.94 8.74
N VAL A 410 13.80 -5.49 7.65
CA VAL A 410 13.78 -6.16 6.34
C VAL A 410 15.19 -6.18 5.74
N ARG A 411 15.41 -7.06 4.76
CA ARG A 411 16.60 -7.12 3.90
C ARG A 411 16.29 -7.49 2.46
#